data_AF-A0A8J4CJT7-F1
#
_entry.id   AF-A0A8J4CJT7-F1
#
_cell.length_a   1.000
_cell.length_b   1.000
_cell.length_c   1.000
_cell.angle_alpha   90.00
_cell.angle_beta   90.00
_cell.angle_gamma   90.00
#
_symmetry.space_group_name_H-M   'P 1'
#
loop_
_entity.id
_entity.type
_entity.pdbx_description
1 polymer ?
#
loop_
_entity_poly.entity_id
_entity_poly.type
_entity_poly.pdbx_seq_one_letter_code
_entity_poly.pdbx_strand_id
1 'polypeptide(L)'
;MATPTCSGSGSIGRISVTDGLRSGLNSADSSTLLKSARATTTVAIDVGTYGSGFAYVISPPNENARPTIKVHTDWPDRAAAGAVGTAAGSSAEAPQSEVRYPKTRSALLLRGGKGVAFGWTAVRMFCEMNNQERTDGRYYLVYGEDFKLGLQDPGRVGAGRLPEGVSPESAFTEFLRLMKVYILEQLLQRSARDVGTAPAASAASVSATARGMIRWCLTVPALWSDEAKGKVRRAAHRAALITKLDSDELTVVLEPEAAALQVSVG
;
A
#
# COMPACT_ATOMS: atom_id res chain seq x y z
N MET A 1 -0.37 2.75 -25.11
CA MET A 1 0.10 1.51 -24.44
C MET A 1 -1.05 0.54 -24.32
N ALA A 2 -0.82 -0.72 -24.67
CA ALA A 2 -1.83 -1.78 -24.68
C ALA A 2 -2.37 -2.09 -23.27
N THR A 3 -3.67 -2.35 -23.18
CA THR A 3 -4.31 -2.96 -22.01
C THR A 3 -3.66 -4.33 -21.71
N PRO A 4 -3.52 -4.73 -20.43
CA PRO A 4 -3.05 -6.08 -20.10
C PRO A 4 -3.95 -7.12 -20.79
N THR A 5 -3.34 -8.07 -21.51
CA THR A 5 -4.03 -9.28 -21.98
C THR A 5 -4.37 -10.15 -20.77
N CYS A 6 -5.46 -10.91 -20.76
CA CYS A 6 -5.92 -11.66 -19.58
C CYS A 6 -6.56 -13.00 -20.00
N SER A 7 -6.30 -14.09 -19.27
CA SER A 7 -6.89 -15.41 -19.53
C SER A 7 -7.24 -16.15 -18.23
N GLY A 8 -8.51 -16.56 -18.09
CA GLY A 8 -9.00 -17.54 -17.11
C GLY A 8 -9.73 -16.98 -15.89
N SER A 9 -10.92 -17.52 -15.60
CA SER A 9 -11.87 -17.12 -14.53
C SER A 9 -12.07 -18.23 -13.49
N GLY A 10 -12.10 -17.90 -12.20
CA GLY A 10 -12.55 -18.81 -11.13
C GLY A 10 -12.99 -18.04 -9.88
N SER A 11 -14.21 -18.31 -9.38
CA SER A 11 -14.84 -17.61 -8.24
C SER A 11 -14.92 -18.48 -6.98
N ILE A 12 -14.71 -17.93 -5.77
CA ILE A 12 -15.11 -18.59 -4.50
C ILE A 12 -15.56 -17.60 -3.39
N GLY A 13 -16.77 -17.83 -2.87
CA GLY A 13 -17.23 -17.95 -1.45
C GLY A 13 -16.87 -16.93 -0.34
N ARG A 14 -17.90 -16.42 0.37
CA ARG A 14 -17.86 -15.62 1.61
C ARG A 14 -18.10 -16.48 2.87
N ILE A 15 -17.51 -16.09 4.02
CA ILE A 15 -17.87 -16.58 5.38
C ILE A 15 -17.95 -15.40 6.36
N SER A 16 -18.95 -15.40 7.26
CA SER A 16 -19.15 -14.48 8.40
C SER A 16 -18.81 -15.16 9.73
N VAL A 17 -18.37 -14.41 10.74
CA VAL A 17 -18.33 -14.83 12.16
C VAL A 17 -18.59 -13.64 13.10
N THR A 18 -19.36 -13.90 14.16
CA THR A 18 -19.82 -13.01 15.24
C THR A 18 -18.96 -13.06 16.52
N ASP A 19 -18.91 -11.90 17.19
CA ASP A 19 -18.69 -11.53 18.60
C ASP A 19 -18.02 -12.45 19.66
N GLY A 20 -17.18 -11.82 20.49
CA GLY A 20 -17.12 -12.13 21.93
C GLY A 20 -15.90 -11.65 22.72
N LEU A 21 -16.16 -10.78 23.71
CA LEU A 21 -15.55 -10.65 25.05
C LEU A 21 -14.61 -9.48 25.41
N ARG A 22 -14.93 -8.87 26.56
CA ARG A 22 -14.40 -7.64 27.20
C ARG A 22 -13.63 -7.96 28.50
N SER A 23 -12.97 -6.91 28.99
CA SER A 23 -12.47 -6.61 30.37
C SER A 23 -11.00 -6.95 30.62
N GLY A 24 -10.18 -6.14 31.29
CA GLY A 24 -10.32 -4.81 31.90
C GLY A 24 -8.98 -4.47 32.61
N LEU A 25 -8.54 -3.20 32.63
CA LEU A 25 -7.41 -2.71 33.45
C LEU A 25 -7.50 -1.17 33.60
N ASN A 26 -7.20 -0.68 34.82
CA ASN A 26 -7.42 0.69 35.30
C ASN A 26 -6.50 1.75 34.68
N SER A 27 -7.00 3.00 34.57
CA SER A 27 -6.61 3.99 33.56
C SER A 27 -5.51 5.01 33.91
N ALA A 28 -5.08 5.14 35.17
CA ALA A 28 -4.21 6.24 35.57
C ALA A 28 -2.71 5.93 35.46
N ASP A 29 -2.27 4.77 35.94
CA ASP A 29 -0.84 4.39 36.06
C ASP A 29 -0.24 3.85 34.74
N SER A 30 -1.10 3.34 33.86
CA SER A 30 -0.69 2.88 32.53
C SER A 30 -0.30 4.05 31.62
N SER A 31 -0.84 5.25 31.83
CA SER A 31 -0.71 6.37 30.88
C SER A 31 0.70 6.97 30.80
N THR A 32 1.45 6.92 31.90
CA THR A 32 2.82 7.45 32.04
C THR A 32 3.88 6.42 31.66
N LEU A 33 3.68 5.14 32.00
CA LEU A 33 4.58 4.04 31.58
C LEU A 33 4.38 3.66 30.09
N LEU A 34 3.16 3.72 29.56
CA LEU A 34 2.89 3.50 28.12
C LEU A 34 3.47 4.60 27.21
N LYS A 35 3.70 5.80 27.74
CA LYS A 35 4.36 6.89 27.02
C LYS A 35 5.87 6.68 26.86
N SER A 36 6.50 5.87 27.73
CA SER A 36 7.95 5.66 27.75
C SER A 36 8.43 4.37 27.07
N ALA A 37 7.53 3.46 26.69
CA ALA A 37 7.92 2.10 26.27
C ALA A 37 7.31 1.64 24.93
N ARG A 38 6.91 2.56 24.05
CA ARG A 38 6.38 2.18 22.74
C ARG A 38 7.43 2.34 21.65
N ALA A 39 7.81 1.21 21.05
CA ALA A 39 8.55 1.20 19.81
C ALA A 39 7.85 2.07 18.76
N THR A 40 8.55 3.06 18.22
CA THR A 40 8.04 3.91 17.14
C THR A 40 8.31 3.22 15.82
N THR A 41 7.30 3.10 14.96
CA THR A 41 7.46 2.49 13.64
C THR A 41 7.57 3.59 12.59
N THR A 42 8.59 3.54 11.74
CA THR A 42 8.68 4.40 10.56
C THR A 42 8.44 3.55 9.32
N VAL A 43 7.52 3.97 8.45
CA VAL A 43 7.19 3.29 7.21
C VAL A 43 7.48 4.23 6.05
N ALA A 44 8.36 3.82 5.15
CA ALA A 44 8.61 4.49 3.88
C ALA A 44 7.82 3.79 2.77
N ILE A 45 6.97 4.53 2.07
CA ILE A 45 6.23 4.06 0.90
C ILE A 45 6.82 4.76 -0.31
N ASP A 46 7.26 3.95 -1.27
CA ASP A 46 7.62 4.43 -2.59
C ASP A 46 6.52 4.07 -3.58
N VAL A 47 5.85 5.10 -4.09
CA VAL A 47 4.81 4.96 -5.11
C VAL A 47 5.39 5.35 -6.45
N GLY A 48 5.96 4.40 -7.19
CA GLY A 48 6.46 4.64 -8.54
C GLY A 48 5.34 4.67 -9.58
N THR A 49 5.66 5.02 -10.83
CA THR A 49 4.68 5.01 -11.93
C THR A 49 4.16 3.61 -12.23
N TYR A 50 5.03 2.60 -12.24
CA TYR A 50 4.65 1.22 -12.58
C TYR A 50 4.71 0.24 -11.40
N GLY A 51 5.53 0.54 -10.40
CA GLY A 51 5.74 -0.30 -9.25
C GLY A 51 5.73 0.52 -7.97
N SER A 52 5.06 0.01 -6.95
CA SER A 52 5.00 0.59 -5.61
C SER A 52 5.48 -0.42 -4.58
N GLY A 53 6.08 0.06 -3.50
CA GLY A 53 6.45 -0.81 -2.38
C GLY A 53 6.70 -0.05 -1.10
N PHE A 54 7.02 -0.77 -0.03
CA PHE A 54 7.33 -0.15 1.25
C PHE A 54 8.47 -0.86 1.97
N ALA A 55 9.14 -0.09 2.79
CA ALA A 55 10.09 -0.55 3.78
C ALA A 55 9.71 0.05 5.13
N TYR A 56 10.15 -0.57 6.22
CA TYR A 56 9.87 -0.06 7.54
C TYR A 56 10.99 -0.37 8.53
N VAL A 57 11.03 0.43 9.58
CA VAL A 57 11.88 0.26 10.75
C VAL A 57 10.98 0.29 11.97
N ILE A 58 11.18 -0.66 12.87
CA ILE A 58 10.60 -0.61 14.21
C ILE A 58 11.74 -0.21 15.15
N SER A 59 11.72 1.04 15.61
CA SER A 59 12.73 1.54 16.53
C SER A 59 12.50 0.88 17.88
N PRO A 60 13.46 0.08 18.40
CA PRO A 60 13.31 -0.54 19.70
C PRO A 60 13.28 0.54 20.79
N PRO A 61 12.70 0.24 21.96
CA PRO A 61 12.69 1.18 23.10
C PRO A 61 14.09 1.54 23.62
N ASN A 62 15.12 0.77 23.25
CA ASN A 62 16.50 0.96 23.68
C ASN A 62 17.32 1.63 22.56
N GLU A 63 17.86 2.83 22.83
CA GLU A 63 18.56 3.71 21.88
C GLU A 63 19.86 3.11 21.30
N ASN A 64 20.40 2.04 21.91
CA ASN A 64 21.68 1.45 21.51
C ASN A 64 21.61 0.40 20.38
N ALA A 65 20.41 -0.05 19.99
CA ALA A 65 20.26 -1.02 18.91
C ALA A 65 20.16 -0.32 17.55
N ARG A 66 21.04 -0.69 16.61
CA ARG A 66 20.98 -0.15 15.24
C ARG A 66 19.65 -0.55 14.59
N PRO A 67 18.84 0.41 14.12
CA PRO A 67 17.60 0.10 13.44
C PRO A 67 17.88 -0.68 12.15
N THR A 68 17.20 -1.82 11.97
CA THR A 68 17.30 -2.60 10.73
C THR A 68 16.14 -2.25 9.81
N ILE A 69 16.47 -1.80 8.59
CA ILE A 69 15.48 -1.53 7.54
C ILE A 69 14.96 -2.86 7.00
N LYS A 70 13.65 -3.07 7.10
CA LYS A 70 12.97 -4.25 6.56
C LYS A 70 12.21 -3.86 5.30
N VAL A 71 12.65 -4.37 4.15
CA VAL A 71 11.94 -4.20 2.87
C VAL A 71 10.89 -5.31 2.73
N HIS A 72 9.66 -4.94 2.35
CA HIS A 72 8.62 -5.92 2.10
C HIS A 72 8.70 -6.47 0.67
N THR A 73 8.67 -7.79 0.54
CA THR A 73 8.82 -8.51 -0.74
C THR A 73 7.75 -9.58 -0.97
N ASP A 74 6.85 -9.80 -0.01
CA ASP A 74 5.87 -10.89 -0.01
C ASP A 74 4.49 -10.41 -0.48
N TRP A 75 4.44 -9.97 -1.73
CA TRP A 75 3.25 -9.39 -2.33
C TRP A 75 2.24 -10.47 -2.78
N PRO A 76 0.93 -10.31 -2.48
CA PRO A 76 -0.09 -11.23 -2.96
C PRO A 76 -0.21 -11.18 -4.49
N ASP A 77 -0.71 -12.27 -5.09
CA ASP A 77 -1.10 -12.36 -6.50
C ASP A 77 0.01 -12.09 -7.53
N ARG A 78 1.29 -12.04 -7.12
CA ARG A 78 2.43 -11.79 -8.03
C ARG A 78 2.55 -12.84 -9.13
N ALA A 79 2.52 -14.12 -8.78
CA ALA A 79 2.67 -15.22 -9.73
C ALA A 79 1.49 -15.31 -10.71
N ALA A 80 0.27 -15.03 -10.21
CA ALA A 80 -0.95 -15.08 -11.02
C ALA A 80 -0.98 -14.01 -12.13
N ALA A 81 -0.30 -12.88 -11.95
CA ALA A 81 -0.20 -11.84 -12.97
C ALA A 81 0.97 -12.06 -13.96
N GLY A 82 1.96 -12.90 -13.62
CA GLY A 82 3.09 -13.25 -14.50
C GLY A 82 2.77 -14.36 -15.51
N ALA A 83 1.84 -15.25 -15.20
CA ALA A 83 1.31 -16.28 -16.10
C ALA A 83 0.52 -15.70 -17.31
N VAL A 84 0.37 -14.38 -17.36
CA VAL A 84 -0.47 -13.65 -18.30
C VAL A 84 0.34 -13.06 -19.48
N GLY A 85 1.63 -13.38 -19.59
CA GLY A 85 2.52 -12.78 -20.60
C GLY A 85 3.66 -13.63 -21.17
N THR A 86 3.84 -14.90 -20.80
CA THR A 86 4.87 -15.75 -21.44
C THR A 86 4.23 -16.64 -22.49
N ALA A 87 4.40 -16.29 -23.76
CA ALA A 87 4.27 -17.23 -24.85
C ALA A 87 5.13 -18.46 -24.55
N ALA A 88 4.56 -19.65 -24.79
CA ALA A 88 5.23 -20.93 -24.64
C ALA A 88 6.58 -20.91 -25.37
N GLY A 89 7.66 -20.95 -24.60
CA GLY A 89 9.04 -21.04 -25.06
C GLY A 89 9.81 -21.89 -24.05
N SER A 90 10.26 -23.05 -24.52
CA SER A 90 10.90 -24.14 -23.81
C SER A 90 12.15 -23.77 -23.00
N SER A 91 12.21 -24.19 -21.73
CA SER A 91 13.17 -25.20 -21.24
C SER A 91 12.99 -25.39 -19.73
N ALA A 92 12.83 -26.64 -19.33
CA ALA A 92 12.73 -27.05 -17.93
C ALA A 92 14.11 -26.92 -17.27
N GLU A 93 14.35 -25.78 -16.61
CA GLU A 93 15.38 -25.65 -15.57
C GLU A 93 14.68 -25.47 -14.23
N ALA A 94 15.12 -26.23 -13.22
CA ALA A 94 14.57 -26.18 -11.87
C ALA A 94 14.54 -24.73 -11.35
N PRO A 95 13.49 -24.32 -10.61
CA PRO A 95 13.32 -22.92 -10.25
C PRO A 95 14.49 -22.47 -9.37
N GLN A 96 15.39 -21.68 -9.95
CA GLN A 96 16.31 -20.84 -9.19
C GLN A 96 15.45 -20.05 -8.21
N SER A 97 15.83 -20.08 -6.92
CA SER A 97 15.12 -19.43 -5.82
C SER A 97 14.48 -18.12 -6.27
N GLU A 98 13.15 -18.09 -6.38
CA GLU A 98 12.43 -16.97 -6.98
C GLU A 98 12.79 -15.69 -6.22
N VAL A 99 13.59 -14.82 -6.83
CA VAL A 99 14.01 -13.57 -6.20
C VAL A 99 12.74 -12.76 -5.92
N ARG A 100 12.41 -12.61 -4.64
CA ARG A 100 11.22 -11.89 -4.19
C ARG A 100 11.42 -10.40 -4.47
N TYR A 101 10.72 -9.87 -5.46
CA TYR A 101 10.85 -8.49 -5.91
C TYR A 101 10.11 -7.54 -4.95
N PRO A 102 10.70 -6.40 -4.55
CA PRO A 102 10.17 -5.55 -3.48
C PRO A 102 8.97 -4.68 -3.89
N LYS A 103 8.44 -4.82 -5.11
CA LYS A 103 7.33 -3.98 -5.58
C LYS A 103 6.12 -4.80 -6.03
N THR A 104 4.95 -4.26 -5.73
CA THR A 104 3.68 -4.58 -6.40
C THR A 104 3.40 -3.57 -7.51
N ARG A 105 2.39 -3.81 -8.35
CA ARG A 105 2.00 -2.83 -9.38
C ARG A 105 1.46 -1.54 -8.79
N SER A 106 1.77 -0.42 -9.42
CA SER A 106 1.04 0.83 -9.21
C SER A 106 -0.29 0.76 -9.98
N ALA A 107 -1.21 -0.04 -9.45
CA ALA A 107 -2.52 -0.30 -10.01
C ALA A 107 -3.59 -0.21 -8.93
N LEU A 108 -4.76 0.31 -9.30
CA LEU A 108 -5.93 0.47 -8.45
C LEU A 108 -7.17 0.03 -9.23
N LEU A 109 -7.94 -0.89 -8.67
CA LEU A 109 -9.25 -1.24 -9.18
C LEU A 109 -10.30 -0.42 -8.43
N LEU A 110 -11.02 0.43 -9.15
CA LEU A 110 -12.11 1.24 -8.63
C LEU A 110 -13.46 0.57 -8.91
N ARG A 111 -14.40 0.73 -7.99
CA ARG A 111 -15.84 0.44 -8.18
C ARG A 111 -16.65 1.56 -7.55
N GLY A 112 -17.49 2.24 -8.34
CA GLY A 112 -18.26 3.40 -7.86
C GLY A 112 -17.37 4.50 -7.24
N GLY A 113 -16.19 4.73 -7.84
CA GLY A 113 -15.20 5.70 -7.35
C GLY A 113 -14.43 5.29 -6.09
N LYS A 114 -14.63 4.08 -5.56
CA LYS A 114 -13.92 3.56 -4.38
C LYS A 114 -12.93 2.46 -4.75
N GLY A 115 -11.75 2.48 -4.12
CA GLY A 115 -10.75 1.44 -4.31
C GLY A 115 -11.20 0.12 -3.68
N VAL A 116 -11.30 -0.92 -4.49
CA VAL A 116 -11.66 -2.28 -4.04
C VAL A 116 -10.45 -3.22 -4.01
N ALA A 117 -9.41 -2.96 -4.80
CA ALA A 117 -8.15 -3.68 -4.78
C ALA A 117 -7.01 -2.79 -5.29
N PHE A 118 -5.77 -3.11 -4.93
CA PHE A 118 -4.57 -2.46 -5.44
C PHE A 118 -3.52 -3.49 -5.84
N GLY A 119 -2.45 -3.06 -6.52
CA GLY A 119 -1.32 -3.93 -6.80
C GLY A 119 -1.63 -5.05 -7.80
N TRP A 120 -0.93 -6.17 -7.66
CA TRP A 120 -1.18 -7.37 -8.46
C TRP A 120 -2.59 -7.92 -8.27
N THR A 121 -3.18 -7.79 -7.08
CA THR A 121 -4.57 -8.18 -6.82
C THR A 121 -5.56 -7.39 -7.70
N ALA A 122 -5.36 -6.07 -7.87
CA ALA A 122 -6.19 -5.27 -8.78
C ALA A 122 -6.09 -5.76 -10.23
N VAL A 123 -4.86 -6.05 -10.68
CA VAL A 123 -4.61 -6.55 -12.04
C VAL A 123 -5.26 -7.92 -12.24
N ARG A 124 -5.07 -8.85 -11.30
CA ARG A 124 -5.67 -10.18 -11.34
C ARG A 124 -7.19 -10.11 -11.38
N MET A 125 -7.81 -9.36 -10.46
CA MET A 125 -9.27 -9.22 -10.41
C MET A 125 -9.83 -8.63 -11.71
N PHE A 126 -9.19 -7.60 -12.27
CA PHE A 126 -9.61 -7.06 -13.56
C PHE A 126 -9.43 -8.07 -14.70
N CYS A 127 -8.38 -8.88 -14.65
CA CYS A 127 -8.11 -9.93 -15.62
C CYS A 127 -9.06 -11.14 -15.53
N GLU A 128 -9.64 -11.41 -14.37
CA GLU A 128 -10.64 -12.47 -14.19
C GLU A 128 -12.05 -12.03 -14.62
N MET A 129 -12.32 -10.72 -14.68
CA MET A 129 -13.59 -10.18 -15.17
C MET A 129 -13.83 -10.57 -16.63
N ASN A 130 -15.09 -10.86 -16.97
CA ASN A 130 -15.50 -11.07 -18.35
C ASN A 130 -15.61 -9.74 -19.12
N ASN A 131 -15.80 -9.81 -20.44
CA ASN A 131 -15.88 -8.62 -21.30
C ASN A 131 -17.02 -7.67 -20.92
N GLN A 132 -18.17 -8.20 -20.49
CA GLN A 132 -19.31 -7.38 -20.07
C GLN A 132 -18.96 -6.59 -18.80
N GLU A 133 -18.35 -7.24 -17.81
CA GLU A 133 -17.93 -6.61 -16.55
C GLU A 133 -16.86 -5.52 -16.75
N ARG A 134 -16.00 -5.68 -17.77
CA ARG A 134 -14.97 -4.66 -18.11
C ARG A 134 -15.52 -3.47 -18.88
N THR A 135 -16.68 -3.62 -19.54
CA THR A 135 -17.22 -2.61 -20.45
C THR A 135 -18.49 -1.93 -19.94
N ASP A 136 -19.14 -2.49 -18.91
CA ASP A 136 -20.36 -1.92 -18.32
C ASP A 136 -20.15 -0.65 -17.47
N GLY A 137 -18.90 -0.20 -17.31
CA GLY A 137 -18.56 1.03 -16.60
C GLY A 137 -18.66 0.93 -15.07
N ARG A 138 -18.80 -0.27 -14.48
CA ARG A 138 -18.83 -0.44 -13.01
C ARG A 138 -17.44 -0.48 -12.39
N TYR A 139 -16.45 -0.95 -13.14
CA TYR A 139 -15.06 -1.10 -12.70
C TYR A 139 -14.11 -0.31 -13.58
N TYR A 140 -13.11 0.32 -12.95
CA TYR A 140 -12.04 1.03 -13.65
C TYR A 140 -10.69 0.59 -13.09
N LEU A 141 -9.85 0.03 -13.95
CA LEU A 141 -8.45 -0.25 -13.61
C LEU A 141 -7.62 0.98 -13.94
N VAL A 142 -7.14 1.66 -12.90
CA VAL A 142 -6.22 2.80 -12.98
C VAL A 142 -4.80 2.28 -12.79
N TYR A 143 -3.89 2.53 -13.72
CA TYR A 143 -2.53 1.99 -13.66
C TYR A 143 -1.52 2.86 -14.40
N GLY A 144 -0.24 2.71 -14.07
CA GLY A 144 0.83 3.40 -14.78
C GLY A 144 0.79 4.92 -14.59
N GLU A 145 0.78 5.64 -15.70
CA GLU A 145 0.83 7.11 -15.73
C GLU A 145 -0.46 7.76 -15.22
N ASP A 146 -1.60 7.08 -15.34
CA ASP A 146 -2.93 7.58 -14.93
C ASP A 146 -3.06 7.81 -13.42
N PHE A 147 -2.12 7.27 -12.64
CA PHE A 147 -2.10 7.38 -11.18
C PHE A 147 -1.23 8.56 -10.71
N LYS A 148 0.08 8.47 -10.96
CA LYS A 148 1.08 9.37 -10.39
C LYS A 148 1.24 10.64 -11.24
N LEU A 149 1.28 10.53 -12.56
CA LEU A 149 1.48 11.70 -13.43
C LEU A 149 0.25 12.61 -13.44
N GLY A 150 -0.94 12.05 -13.26
CA GLY A 150 -2.18 12.81 -13.08
C GLY A 150 -2.20 13.74 -11.87
N LEU A 151 -1.35 13.53 -10.84
CA LEU A 151 -1.20 14.46 -9.72
C LEU A 151 -0.48 15.74 -10.13
N GLN A 152 0.55 15.61 -10.97
CA GLN A 152 1.33 16.75 -11.48
C GLN A 152 0.58 17.45 -12.61
N ASP A 153 0.00 16.69 -13.52
CA ASP A 153 -0.66 17.20 -14.72
C ASP A 153 -1.90 16.33 -15.04
N PRO A 154 -3.11 16.79 -14.66
CA PRO A 154 -4.35 16.07 -14.93
C PRO A 154 -4.58 15.77 -16.42
N GLY A 155 -3.99 16.56 -17.33
CA GLY A 155 -4.08 16.34 -18.79
C GLY A 155 -3.36 15.10 -19.28
N ARG A 156 -2.48 14.49 -18.45
CA ARG A 156 -1.81 13.23 -18.76
C ARG A 156 -2.65 11.99 -18.49
N VAL A 157 -3.80 12.15 -17.86
CA VAL A 157 -4.73 11.04 -17.64
C VAL A 157 -5.49 10.78 -18.93
N GLY A 158 -5.40 9.57 -19.45
CA GLY A 158 -6.10 9.22 -20.69
C GLY A 158 -7.62 9.37 -20.56
N ALA A 159 -8.29 9.79 -21.64
CA ALA A 159 -9.74 9.85 -21.67
C ALA A 159 -10.37 8.50 -21.29
N GLY A 160 -11.36 8.50 -20.40
CA GLY A 160 -12.03 7.29 -19.92
C GLY A 160 -11.22 6.40 -18.96
N ARG A 161 -10.02 6.83 -18.53
CA ARG A 161 -9.20 6.06 -17.56
C ARG A 161 -9.69 6.19 -16.12
N LEU A 162 -10.41 7.26 -15.81
CA LEU A 162 -11.07 7.47 -14.53
C LEU A 162 -12.58 7.53 -14.71
N PRO A 163 -13.36 7.04 -13.72
CA PRO A 163 -14.79 7.27 -13.67
C PRO A 163 -15.12 8.77 -13.61
N GLU A 164 -16.32 9.13 -14.07
CA GLU A 164 -16.82 10.51 -13.93
C GLU A 164 -16.80 10.95 -12.45
N GLY A 165 -16.36 12.18 -12.22
CA GLY A 165 -16.22 12.76 -10.87
C GLY A 165 -15.03 12.26 -10.05
N VAL A 166 -14.23 11.30 -10.56
CA VAL A 166 -13.03 10.83 -9.87
C VAL A 166 -11.79 11.54 -10.39
N SER A 167 -11.19 12.37 -9.52
CA SER A 167 -9.91 13.02 -9.82
C SER A 167 -8.72 12.08 -9.58
N PRO A 168 -7.54 12.36 -10.19
CA PRO A 168 -6.30 11.64 -9.87
C PRO A 168 -5.95 11.69 -8.39
N GLU A 169 -6.19 12.83 -7.73
CA GLU A 169 -5.97 12.99 -6.28
C GLU A 169 -6.88 12.05 -5.47
N SER A 170 -8.11 11.82 -5.91
CA SER A 170 -9.06 10.90 -5.26
C SER A 170 -8.69 9.44 -5.49
N ALA A 171 -8.29 9.07 -6.71
CA ALA A 171 -7.76 7.73 -7.00
C ALA A 171 -6.49 7.45 -6.18
N PHE A 172 -5.56 8.42 -6.11
CA PHE A 172 -4.35 8.32 -5.29
C PHE A 172 -4.67 8.15 -3.80
N THR A 173 -5.68 8.85 -3.30
CA THR A 173 -6.19 8.70 -1.93
C THR A 173 -6.66 7.26 -1.65
N GLU A 174 -7.45 6.67 -2.55
CA GLU A 174 -7.96 5.30 -2.37
C GLU A 174 -6.86 4.24 -2.42
N PHE A 175 -5.85 4.41 -3.28
CA PHE A 175 -4.68 3.54 -3.30
C PHE A 175 -3.86 3.64 -2.00
N LEU A 176 -3.58 4.85 -1.51
CA LEU A 176 -2.91 5.02 -0.22
C LEU A 176 -3.72 4.42 0.92
N ARG A 177 -5.06 4.54 0.90
CA ARG A 177 -5.94 3.95 1.90
C ARG A 177 -5.82 2.42 1.92
N LEU A 178 -5.86 1.77 0.76
CA LEU A 178 -5.71 0.31 0.64
C LEU A 178 -4.30 -0.14 1.03
N MET A 179 -3.27 0.57 0.56
CA MET A 179 -1.88 0.25 0.87
C MET A 179 -1.59 0.40 2.37
N LYS A 180 -2.14 1.43 3.02
CA LYS A 180 -2.05 1.60 4.47
C LYS A 180 -2.67 0.43 5.21
N VAL A 181 -3.90 0.02 4.85
CA VAL A 181 -4.58 -1.12 5.48
C VAL A 181 -3.72 -2.38 5.36
N TYR A 182 -3.21 -2.65 4.16
CA TYR A 182 -2.33 -3.79 3.92
C TYR A 182 -1.05 -3.73 4.77
N ILE A 183 -0.34 -2.59 4.79
CA ILE A 183 0.88 -2.41 5.59
C ILE A 183 0.60 -2.68 7.07
N LEU A 184 -0.48 -2.13 7.61
CA LEU A 184 -0.87 -2.33 9.00
C LEU A 184 -1.13 -3.81 9.32
N GLU A 185 -1.80 -4.54 8.43
CA GLU A 185 -2.00 -5.99 8.57
C GLU A 185 -0.67 -6.75 8.56
N GLN A 186 0.25 -6.39 7.66
CA GLN A 186 1.58 -7.02 7.59
C GLN A 186 2.41 -6.76 8.86
N LEU A 187 2.37 -5.55 9.40
CA LEU A 187 3.07 -5.19 10.64
C LEU A 187 2.52 -5.96 11.84
N LEU A 188 1.19 -6.12 11.92
CA LEU A 188 0.57 -6.88 13.00
C LEU A 188 0.83 -8.38 12.91
N GLN A 189 0.74 -8.96 11.72
CA GLN A 189 1.03 -10.39 11.53
C GLN A 189 2.46 -10.71 11.99
N ARG A 190 3.40 -9.78 11.80
CA ARG A 190 4.77 -9.90 12.31
C ARG A 190 4.83 -9.78 13.82
N SER A 191 4.21 -8.74 14.40
CA SER A 191 4.14 -8.58 15.86
C SER A 191 3.52 -9.80 16.55
N ALA A 192 2.50 -10.40 15.95
CA ALA A 192 1.82 -11.59 16.46
C ALA A 192 2.76 -12.81 16.45
N ARG A 193 3.53 -13.01 15.36
CA ARG A 193 4.56 -14.06 15.27
C ARG A 193 5.67 -13.86 16.30
N ASP A 194 6.15 -12.63 16.48
CA ASP A 194 7.23 -12.31 17.41
C ASP A 194 6.81 -12.53 18.88
N VAL A 195 5.52 -12.35 19.19
CA VAL A 195 4.94 -12.54 20.55
C VAL A 195 4.36 -13.95 20.73
N GLY A 196 4.36 -14.81 19.69
CA GLY A 196 3.81 -16.16 19.76
C GLY A 196 2.29 -16.23 19.95
N THR A 197 1.56 -15.18 19.61
CA THR A 197 0.09 -15.10 19.75
C THR A 197 -0.59 -15.11 18.39
N ALA A 198 -1.77 -15.73 18.28
CA ALA A 198 -2.52 -15.72 17.02
C ALA A 198 -3.06 -14.29 16.73
N PRO A 199 -2.99 -13.79 15.49
CA PRO A 199 -3.49 -12.46 15.17
C PRO A 199 -5.03 -12.43 15.24
N ALA A 200 -5.57 -11.91 16.35
CA ALA A 200 -7.02 -11.80 16.60
C ALA A 200 -7.60 -10.39 16.39
N ALA A 201 -6.79 -9.41 15.98
CA ALA A 201 -7.26 -8.03 15.81
C ALA A 201 -7.81 -7.76 14.40
N SER A 202 -9.05 -7.25 14.31
CA SER A 202 -9.65 -6.80 13.05
C SER A 202 -8.99 -5.51 12.54
N ALA A 203 -8.85 -5.35 11.22
CA ALA A 203 -8.22 -4.19 10.54
C ALA A 203 -8.66 -2.81 11.08
N ALA A 204 -9.91 -2.68 11.55
CA ALA A 204 -10.43 -1.46 12.17
C ALA A 204 -9.83 -1.17 13.56
N SER A 205 -9.65 -2.20 14.40
CA SER A 205 -8.99 -2.11 15.72
C SER A 205 -7.50 -1.75 15.57
N VAL A 206 -6.87 -2.21 14.49
CA VAL A 206 -5.47 -1.90 14.13
C VAL A 206 -5.26 -0.42 13.86
N SER A 207 -6.14 0.17 13.05
CA SER A 207 -6.09 1.59 12.67
C SER A 207 -6.29 2.52 13.87
N ALA A 208 -7.01 2.08 14.91
CA ALA A 208 -7.16 2.80 16.16
C ALA A 208 -5.93 2.67 17.07
N THR A 209 -5.30 1.50 17.12
CA THR A 209 -4.15 1.23 17.98
C THR A 209 -2.84 1.80 17.43
N ALA A 210 -2.68 1.82 16.10
CA ALA A 210 -1.49 2.36 15.43
C ALA A 210 -1.45 3.89 15.35
N ARG A 211 -2.54 4.57 15.74
CA ARG A 211 -2.65 6.04 15.67
C ARG A 211 -1.61 6.68 16.59
N GLY A 212 -0.75 7.53 16.04
CA GLY A 212 0.38 8.14 16.75
C GLY A 212 1.60 7.24 16.97
N MET A 213 1.59 5.99 16.50
CA MET A 213 2.73 5.06 16.61
C MET A 213 3.54 4.92 15.32
N ILE A 214 2.98 5.37 14.19
CA ILE A 214 3.60 5.27 12.87
C ILE A 214 3.95 6.65 12.32
N ARG A 215 5.23 6.84 11.95
CA ARG A 215 5.65 7.89 11.02
C ARG A 215 5.64 7.35 9.60
N TRP A 216 5.11 8.14 8.68
CA TRP A 216 5.03 7.85 7.26
C TRP A 216 6.04 8.70 6.49
N CYS A 217 6.80 8.06 5.60
CA CYS A 217 7.58 8.73 4.59
C CYS A 217 6.98 8.39 3.23
N LEU A 218 6.58 9.39 2.45
CA LEU A 218 6.08 9.20 1.07
C LEU A 218 7.09 9.80 0.10
N THR A 219 7.58 9.00 -0.85
CA THR A 219 8.48 9.51 -1.90
C THR A 219 7.70 10.21 -3.00
N VAL A 220 8.29 11.29 -3.54
CA VAL A 220 7.79 12.01 -4.71
C VAL A 220 8.93 12.36 -5.67
N PRO A 221 8.69 12.47 -6.99
CA PRO A 221 9.70 12.92 -7.92
C PRO A 221 10.17 14.34 -7.59
N ALA A 222 11.47 14.59 -7.69
CA ALA A 222 12.04 15.91 -7.37
C ALA A 222 11.53 17.04 -8.28
N LEU A 223 11.24 16.74 -9.54
CA LEU A 223 10.77 17.72 -10.53
C LEU A 223 9.30 18.13 -10.36
N TRP A 224 8.61 17.61 -9.33
CA TRP A 224 7.22 17.98 -9.10
C TRP A 224 7.09 19.38 -8.51
N SER A 225 6.03 20.06 -8.93
CA SER A 225 5.62 21.34 -8.36
C SER A 225 5.23 21.18 -6.89
N ASP A 226 5.33 22.26 -6.11
CA ASP A 226 4.91 22.23 -4.70
C ASP A 226 3.41 22.00 -4.56
N GLU A 227 2.61 22.40 -5.56
CA GLU A 227 1.19 22.05 -5.61
C GLU A 227 0.97 20.53 -5.70
N ALA A 228 1.73 19.84 -6.56
CA ALA A 228 1.67 18.38 -6.70
C ALA A 228 2.15 17.66 -5.43
N LYS A 229 3.18 18.17 -4.75
CA LYS A 229 3.59 17.67 -3.43
C LYS A 229 2.50 17.90 -2.38
N GLY A 230 1.82 19.04 -2.43
CA GLY A 230 0.65 19.35 -1.60
C GLY A 230 -0.51 18.39 -1.83
N LYS A 231 -0.77 17.98 -3.08
CA LYS A 231 -1.76 16.94 -3.45
C LYS A 231 -1.46 15.61 -2.75
N VAL A 232 -0.19 15.20 -2.70
CA VAL A 232 0.23 13.97 -1.99
C VAL A 232 -0.08 14.04 -0.50
N ARG A 233 0.25 15.16 0.16
CA ARG A 233 -0.05 15.37 1.59
C ARG A 233 -1.55 15.37 1.87
N ARG A 234 -2.36 16.03 1.03
CA ARG A 234 -3.84 15.99 1.15
C ARG A 234 -4.41 14.60 0.96
N ALA A 235 -3.89 13.84 0.00
CA ALA A 235 -4.29 12.46 -0.21
C ALA A 235 -3.92 11.56 0.98
N ALA A 236 -2.72 11.73 1.56
CA ALA A 236 -2.30 11.00 2.75
C ALA A 236 -3.20 11.29 3.96
N HIS A 237 -3.59 12.55 4.15
CA HIS A 237 -4.56 12.95 5.17
C HIS A 237 -5.93 12.31 4.93
N ARG A 238 -6.48 12.40 3.71
CA ARG A 238 -7.80 11.78 3.39
C ARG A 238 -7.76 10.25 3.45
N ALA A 239 -6.62 9.64 3.19
CA ALA A 239 -6.40 8.20 3.38
C ALA A 239 -6.18 7.83 4.86
N ALA A 240 -6.19 8.81 5.77
CA ALA A 240 -5.95 8.67 7.20
C ALA A 240 -4.60 7.99 7.53
N LEU A 241 -3.55 8.37 6.81
CA LEU A 241 -2.16 8.13 7.23
C LEU A 241 -1.79 9.11 8.34
N ILE A 242 -2.26 10.36 8.23
CA ILE A 242 -2.08 11.42 9.24
C ILE A 242 -3.42 12.02 9.64
N THR A 243 -3.47 12.59 10.85
CA THR A 243 -4.70 13.15 11.44
C THR A 243 -4.91 14.64 11.14
N LYS A 244 -3.83 15.35 10.81
CA LYS A 244 -3.83 16.77 10.41
C LYS A 244 -2.90 16.96 9.22
N LEU A 245 -3.18 17.95 8.38
CA LEU A 245 -2.35 18.24 7.20
C LEU A 245 -0.93 18.66 7.58
N ASP A 246 -0.77 19.42 8.65
CA ASP A 246 0.48 19.92 9.22
C ASP A 246 1.17 18.93 10.17
N SER A 247 0.71 17.67 10.23
CA SER A 247 1.30 16.68 11.11
C SER A 247 2.73 16.30 10.70
N ASP A 248 3.64 16.29 11.68
CA ASP A 248 5.01 15.77 11.59
C ASP A 248 5.06 14.22 11.52
N GLU A 249 3.90 13.56 11.57
CA GLU A 249 3.77 12.13 11.31
C GLU A 249 4.00 11.78 9.84
N LEU A 250 3.95 12.75 8.93
CA LEU A 250 4.24 12.57 7.51
C LEU A 250 5.41 13.42 7.04
N THR A 251 6.43 12.76 6.51
CA THR A 251 7.51 13.37 5.73
C THR A 251 7.28 13.07 4.25
N VAL A 252 7.21 14.10 3.42
CA VAL A 252 7.27 13.94 1.96
C VAL A 252 8.74 14.05 1.56
N VAL A 253 9.30 13.00 0.98
CA VAL A 253 10.73 12.88 0.67
C VAL A 253 10.93 12.90 -0.83
N LEU A 254 11.96 13.59 -1.34
CA LEU A 254 12.25 13.52 -2.76
C LEU A 254 12.90 12.17 -3.10
N GLU A 255 12.50 11.56 -4.22
CA GLU A 255 13.10 10.31 -4.72
C GLU A 255 14.63 10.32 -4.79
N PRO A 256 15.30 11.36 -5.34
CA PRO A 256 16.78 11.38 -5.34
C PRO A 256 17.39 11.48 -3.94
N GLU A 257 16.73 12.16 -2.99
CA GLU A 257 17.19 12.22 -1.60
C GLU A 257 17.06 10.85 -0.92
N ALA A 258 15.93 10.17 -1.12
CA ALA A 258 15.72 8.81 -0.63
C ALA A 258 16.76 7.83 -1.20
N ALA A 259 17.09 7.97 -2.50
CA ALA A 259 18.11 7.15 -3.14
C ALA A 259 19.50 7.40 -2.55
N ALA A 260 19.87 8.67 -2.33
CA ALA A 260 21.16 9.03 -1.72
C ALA A 260 21.28 8.48 -0.29
N LEU A 261 20.21 8.61 0.52
CA LEU A 261 20.18 8.07 1.88
C LEU A 261 20.35 6.54 1.88
N GLN A 262 19.72 5.83 0.94
CA GLN A 262 19.83 4.38 0.87
C GLN A 262 21.25 3.89 0.58
N VAL A 263 22.04 4.61 -0.22
CA VAL A 263 23.45 4.25 -0.50
C VAL A 263 24.36 4.60 0.68
N SER A 264 24.05 5.65 1.43
CA SER A 264 24.88 6.11 2.57
C SER A 264 24.76 5.25 3.84
N VAL A 265 23.73 4.42 3.95
CA VAL A 265 23.45 3.55 5.12
C VAL A 265 23.72 2.07 4.81
N GLY A 266 24.06 1.74 3.56
CA GLY A 266 24.35 0.39 3.08
C GLY A 266 25.78 -0.07 3.32
#